data_AF-A0A1X7IYV2-F1
#
_entry.id   AF-A0A1X7IYV2-F1
#
_cell.length_a   1.000
_cell.length_b   1.000
_cell.length_c   1.000
_cell.angle_alpha   90.00
_cell.angle_beta   90.00
_cell.angle_gamma   90.00
#
_symmetry.space_group_name_H-M   'P 1'
#
loop_
_entity.id
_entity.type
_entity.pdbx_description
1 polymer ?
#
loop_
_entity_poly.entity_id
_entity_poly.type
_entity_poly.pdbx_seq_one_letter_code
_entity_poly.pdbx_strand_id
1 'polypeptide(L)'
;MRVFLQLALILGICYAGDLIHDYTGIPVPGNILGMLILLLLLCLKIVKLDQIREVSDFFLKRLSFFFLPPAIGLMLVGDDVKSQWPLLLFLCIVITVVTMVTTGWTVQLLSKKNKNKN
;
A
#
# COMPACT_ATOMS: atom_id res chain seq x y z
N MET A 1 24.73 -5.74 11.62
CA MET A 1 24.78 -5.66 10.14
C MET A 1 23.56 -6.23 9.43
N ARG A 2 22.78 -7.15 10.01
CA ARG A 2 21.59 -7.72 9.35
C ARG A 2 20.55 -6.67 8.98
N VAL A 3 20.25 -5.73 9.88
CA VAL A 3 19.29 -4.62 9.67
C VAL A 3 19.59 -3.80 8.41
N PHE A 4 20.85 -3.45 8.14
CA PHE A 4 21.21 -2.71 6.92
C PHE A 4 20.94 -3.52 5.64
N LEU A 5 21.18 -4.83 5.66
CA LEU A 5 20.84 -5.72 4.54
C LEU A 5 19.32 -5.85 4.36
N GLN A 6 18.55 -5.96 5.44
CA GLN A 6 17.09 -5.98 5.35
C GLN A 6 16.54 -4.68 4.76
N LEU A 7 17.09 -3.54 5.20
CA LEU A 7 16.73 -2.22 4.71
C LEU A 7 17.11 -2.06 3.23
N ALA A 8 18.33 -2.44 2.84
CA ALA A 8 18.78 -2.40 1.46
C ALA A 8 17.93 -3.30 0.55
N LEU A 9 17.46 -4.45 1.05
CA LEU A 9 16.57 -5.34 0.32
C LEU A 9 15.19 -4.70 0.09
N ILE A 10 14.58 -4.10 1.12
CA ILE A 10 13.30 -3.40 0.99
C ILE A 10 13.44 -2.21 0.02
N LEU A 11 14.46 -1.37 0.20
CA LEU A 11 14.72 -0.22 -0.66
C LEU A 11 15.03 -0.65 -2.10
N GLY A 12 15.79 -1.72 -2.30
CA GLY A 12 16.10 -2.26 -3.62
C GLY A 12 14.84 -2.75 -4.35
N ILE A 13 13.89 -3.36 -3.64
CA ILE A 13 12.61 -3.78 -4.22
C ILE A 13 11.71 -2.59 -4.54
N CYS A 14 11.66 -1.58 -3.65
CA CYS A 14 10.95 -0.33 -3.94
C CYS A 14 11.53 0.36 -5.17
N TYR A 15 12.86 0.45 -5.28
CA TYR A 15 13.53 1.03 -6.44
C TYR A 15 13.29 0.23 -7.72
N ALA A 16 13.28 -1.10 -7.64
CA ALA A 16 12.90 -1.94 -8.78
C ALA A 16 11.44 -1.69 -9.22
N GLY A 17 10.51 -1.51 -8.28
CA GLY A 17 9.13 -1.13 -8.58
C GLY A 17 9.01 0.23 -9.25
N ASP A 18 9.83 1.20 -8.84
CA ASP A 18 9.92 2.53 -9.44
C ASP A 18 10.49 2.48 -10.87
N LEU A 19 11.58 1.74 -11.08
CA LEU A 19 12.11 1.50 -12.43
C LEU A 19 11.05 0.86 -13.34
N ILE A 20 10.32 -0.15 -12.85
CA ILE A 20 9.25 -0.80 -13.63
C ILE A 20 8.15 0.21 -13.96
N HIS A 21 7.77 1.08 -13.04
CA HIS A 21 6.81 2.14 -13.30
C HIS A 21 7.28 3.07 -14.43
N ASP A 22 8.53 3.53 -14.36
CA ASP A 22 9.13 4.44 -15.33
C ASP A 22 9.19 3.81 -16.74
N TYR A 23 9.59 2.54 -16.84
CA TYR A 23 9.65 1.84 -18.14
C TYR A 23 8.28 1.44 -18.71
N THR A 24 7.32 1.10 -17.85
CA THR A 24 6.03 0.53 -18.30
C THR A 24 4.93 1.58 -18.45
N GLY A 25 5.12 2.78 -17.87
CA GLY A 25 4.16 3.89 -17.96
C GLY A 25 2.79 3.59 -17.33
N ILE A 26 2.72 2.59 -16.45
CA ILE A 26 1.46 2.17 -15.81
C ILE A 26 1.03 3.29 -14.83
N PRO A 27 -0.26 3.68 -14.76
CA PRO A 27 -0.76 4.74 -13.86
C PRO A 27 -0.73 4.37 -12.36
N VAL A 28 0.05 3.36 -11.97
CA VAL A 28 0.18 2.88 -10.60
C VAL A 28 1.54 3.35 -10.07
N PRO A 29 1.59 4.05 -8.92
CA PRO A 29 2.84 4.49 -8.31
C PRO A 29 3.84 3.34 -8.13
N GLY A 30 5.12 3.60 -8.42
CA GLY A 30 6.20 2.62 -8.30
C GLY A 30 6.26 1.91 -6.94
N ASN A 31 5.93 2.60 -5.85
CA ASN A 31 5.93 2.00 -4.52
C ASN A 31 4.86 0.89 -4.36
N ILE A 32 3.69 1.02 -5.01
CA ILE A 32 2.66 -0.03 -4.99
C ILE A 32 3.14 -1.25 -5.79
N LEU A 33 3.81 -1.04 -6.92
CA LEU A 33 4.44 -2.11 -7.69
C LEU A 33 5.53 -2.81 -6.87
N GLY A 34 6.37 -2.06 -6.15
CA GLY A 34 7.34 -2.60 -5.20
C GLY A 34 6.70 -3.51 -4.15
N MET A 35 5.55 -3.13 -3.58
CA MET A 35 4.81 -3.98 -2.63
C MET A 35 4.31 -5.28 -3.28
N LEU A 36 3.82 -5.23 -4.52
CA LEU A 36 3.39 -6.43 -5.25
C LEU A 36 4.57 -7.35 -5.57
N ILE A 37 5.72 -6.79 -5.95
CA ILE A 37 6.96 -7.54 -6.18
C ILE A 37 7.40 -8.23 -4.89
N LEU A 38 7.46 -7.49 -3.78
CA LEU A 38 7.81 -8.05 -2.48
C LEU A 38 6.86 -9.20 -2.10
N LEU A 39 5.56 -9.02 -2.31
CA LEU A 39 4.54 -10.05 -2.07
C LEU A 39 4.82 -11.30 -2.91
N LEU A 40 5.10 -11.15 -4.21
CA LEU A 40 5.44 -12.26 -5.09
C LEU A 40 6.71 -12.98 -4.64
N LEU A 41 7.77 -12.25 -4.28
CA LEU A 41 9.02 -12.82 -3.76
C LEU A 41 8.80 -13.61 -2.46
N LEU A 42 7.86 -13.16 -1.62
CA LEU A 42 7.48 -13.82 -0.38
C LEU A 42 6.66 -15.10 -0.66
N CYS A 43 5.72 -15.05 -1.60
CA CYS A 43 4.95 -16.21 -2.07
C CYS A 43 5.85 -17.27 -2.71
N LEU A 44 6.84 -16.85 -3.50
CA LEU A 44 7.84 -17.72 -4.13
C LEU A 44 8.90 -18.23 -3.13
N LYS A 45 8.85 -17.82 -1.85
CA LYS A 45 9.83 -18.13 -0.80
C LYS A 45 11.28 -17.75 -1.15
N ILE A 46 11.48 -16.86 -2.13
CA ILE A 46 12.79 -16.31 -2.48
C ILE A 46 13.29 -15.43 -1.32
N VAL A 47 12.38 -14.62 -0.77
CA VAL A 47 12.61 -13.83 0.43
C VAL A 47 11.87 -14.49 1.58
N LYS A 48 12.57 -14.77 2.69
CA LYS A 48 11.93 -15.24 3.92
C LYS A 48 11.48 -14.05 4.77
N LEU A 49 10.35 -14.21 5.46
CA LEU A 49 9.83 -13.19 6.39
C LEU A 49 10.89 -12.71 7.39
N ASP A 50 11.71 -13.63 7.92
CA ASP A 50 12.77 -13.32 8.88
C ASP A 50 13.85 -12.37 8.33
N GLN A 51 13.99 -12.25 7.00
CA GLN A 51 14.96 -11.37 6.34
C GLN A 51 14.50 -9.92 6.24
N ILE A 52 13.23 -9.62 6.52
CA ILE A 52 12.69 -8.24 6.46
C ILE A 52 12.00 -7.83 7.75
N ARG A 53 11.68 -8.78 8.63
CA ARG A 53 10.83 -8.56 9.80
C ARG A 53 11.36 -7.51 10.77
N GLU A 54 12.65 -7.52 11.07
CA GLU A 54 13.23 -6.64 12.11
C GLU A 54 13.14 -5.17 11.69
N VAL A 55 13.49 -4.86 10.44
CA VAL A 55 13.36 -3.52 9.88
C VAL A 55 11.89 -3.14 9.71
N SER A 56 11.07 -4.00 9.11
CA SER A 56 9.65 -3.71 8.91
C SER A 56 8.93 -3.42 10.23
N ASP A 57 9.15 -4.23 11.28
CA ASP A 57 8.55 -4.01 12.60
C ASP A 57 9.03 -2.70 13.23
N PHE A 58 10.28 -2.28 13.01
CA PHE A 58 10.78 -0.99 13.48
C PHE A 58 10.03 0.19 12.85
N PHE A 59 9.86 0.18 11.52
CA PHE A 59 9.12 1.23 10.80
C PHE A 59 7.63 1.22 11.16
N LEU A 60 7.01 0.04 11.20
CA LEU A 60 5.59 -0.12 11.55
C LEU A 60 5.29 0.35 12.97
N LYS A 61 6.17 0.09 13.94
CA LYS A 61 6.03 0.62 15.32
C LYS A 61 6.13 2.13 15.41
N ARG A 62 6.70 2.79 14.40
CA ARG A 62 6.89 4.24 14.33
C ARG A 62 6.08 4.88 13.21
N LEU A 63 5.11 4.17 12.65
CA LEU A 63 4.31 4.58 11.50
C LEU A 63 3.64 5.96 11.71
N SER A 64 3.13 6.24 12.91
CA SER A 64 2.52 7.53 13.26
C SER A 64 3.47 8.71 13.07
N PHE A 65 4.78 8.52 13.30
CA PHE A 65 5.79 9.55 13.05
C PHE A 65 5.96 9.81 11.54
N PHE A 66 5.87 8.77 10.70
CA PHE A 66 5.93 8.92 9.24
C PHE A 66 4.68 9.56 8.63
N PHE A 67 3.54 9.52 9.32
CA PHE A 67 2.34 10.26 8.94
C PHE A 67 2.35 11.73 9.36
N LEU A 68 3.29 12.14 10.21
CA LEU A 68 3.36 13.51 10.69
C LEU A 68 3.65 14.53 9.58
N PRO A 69 4.64 14.34 8.67
CA PRO A 69 4.88 15.31 7.59
C PRO A 69 3.69 15.49 6.64
N PRO A 70 3.02 14.44 6.15
CA PRO A 70 1.79 14.58 5.37
C PRO A 70 0.67 15.30 6.13
N ALA A 71 0.51 15.01 7.44
CA ALA A 71 -0.50 15.66 8.26
C ALA A 71 -0.25 17.17 8.43
N ILE A 72 1.00 17.58 8.63
CA ILE A 72 1.37 19.00 8.68
C ILE A 72 1.19 19.66 7.30
N GLY A 73 1.53 18.96 6.22
CA GLY A 73 1.30 19.44 4.86
C GLY A 73 -0.18 19.70 4.57
N LEU A 74 -1.08 18.88 5.09
CA LEU A 74 -2.53 19.09 5.03
C LEU A 74 -2.98 20.35 5.79
N MET A 75 -2.32 20.71 6.89
CA MET A 75 -2.64 21.94 7.63
C MET A 75 -2.34 23.19 6.81
N LEU A 76 -1.37 23.17 5.91
CA LEU A 76 -1.04 24.30 5.02
C LEU A 76 -2.16 24.59 4.01
N VAL A 77 -2.96 23.59 3.66
CA VAL A 77 -4.13 23.69 2.77
C VAL A 77 -5.43 23.68 3.60
N GLY A 78 -5.34 24.00 4.89
CA GLY A 78 -6.42 23.86 5.87
C GLY A 78 -7.64 24.72 5.56
N ASP A 79 -7.46 25.89 4.95
CA ASP A 79 -8.57 26.78 4.59
C ASP A 79 -9.46 26.21 3.47
N ASP A 80 -8.84 25.63 2.43
CA ASP A 80 -9.57 24.93 1.35
C ASP A 80 -10.32 23.70 1.89
N VAL A 81 -9.65 22.94 2.76
CA VAL A 81 -10.26 21.78 3.44
C VAL A 81 -11.44 22.22 4.30
N LYS A 82 -11.33 23.33 5.02
CA LYS A 82 -12.40 23.85 5.88
C LYS A 82 -13.60 24.34 5.08
N SER A 83 -13.39 24.91 3.90
CA SER A 83 -14.49 25.32 3.01
C SER A 83 -15.26 24.13 2.45
N GLN A 84 -14.60 22.98 2.25
CA GLN A 84 -15.18 21.80 1.58
C GLN A 84 -15.36 20.60 2.52
N TRP A 85 -15.13 20.75 3.82
CA TRP A 85 -15.13 19.67 4.80
C TRP A 85 -16.38 18.76 4.77
N PRO A 86 -17.63 19.25 4.57
CA PRO A 86 -18.79 18.38 4.57
C PRO A 86 -18.86 17.56 3.27
N LEU A 87 -18.41 18.15 2.15
CA LEU A 87 -18.32 17.47 0.86
C LEU A 87 -17.23 16.39 0.89
N LEU A 88 -16.05 16.69 1.46
CA LEU A 88 -14.99 15.69 1.66
C LEU A 88 -15.47 14.53 2.53
N LEU A 89 -16.14 14.82 3.65
CA LEU A 89 -16.61 13.80 4.57
C LEU A 89 -17.66 12.89 3.89
N PHE A 90 -18.62 13.50 3.18
CA PHE A 90 -19.59 12.75 2.39
C PHE A 90 -18.91 11.87 1.33
N LEU A 91 -17.95 12.44 0.57
CA LEU A 91 -17.20 11.70 -0.45
C LEU A 91 -16.42 10.52 0.13
N CYS A 92 -15.77 10.71 1.29
CA CYS A 92 -15.05 9.65 1.99
C CYS A 92 -15.98 8.49 2.40
N ILE A 93 -17.17 8.80 2.93
CA ILE A 93 -18.15 7.76 3.28
C ILE A 93 -18.61 7.02 2.03
N VAL A 94 -19.00 7.76 0.99
CA VAL A 94 -19.49 7.18 -0.26
C VAL A 94 -18.43 6.29 -0.92
N ILE A 95 -17.20 6.78 -1.08
CA ILE A 95 -16.12 6.00 -1.71
C ILE A 95 -15.77 4.76 -0.87
N THR A 96 -15.83 4.85 0.46
CA THR A 96 -15.56 3.71 1.35
C THR A 96 -16.64 2.64 1.22
N VAL A 97 -17.92 3.03 1.20
CA VAL A 97 -19.04 2.10 1.01
C VAL A 97 -18.97 1.46 -0.37
N VAL A 98 -18.76 2.26 -1.42
CA VAL A 98 -18.66 1.77 -2.80
C VAL A 98 -17.50 0.79 -2.93
N THR A 99 -16.30 1.15 -2.49
CA THR A 99 -15.11 0.27 -2.56
C THR A 99 -15.29 -1.02 -1.76
N MET A 100 -15.93 -0.95 -0.58
CA MET A 100 -16.24 -2.13 0.22
C MET A 100 -17.23 -3.05 -0.50
N VAL A 101 -18.31 -2.51 -1.07
CA VAL A 101 -19.32 -3.29 -1.81
C VAL A 101 -18.71 -3.92 -3.07
N THR A 102 -17.96 -3.16 -3.86
CA THR A 102 -17.34 -3.67 -5.09
C THR A 102 -16.30 -4.75 -4.80
N THR A 103 -15.46 -4.56 -3.78
CA THR A 103 -14.45 -5.55 -3.37
C THR A 103 -15.13 -6.81 -2.82
N GLY A 104 -16.13 -6.64 -1.95
CA GLY A 104 -16.91 -7.75 -1.39
C GLY A 104 -17.60 -8.57 -2.48
N TRP A 105 -18.23 -7.90 -3.46
CA TRP A 105 -18.90 -8.58 -4.56
C TRP A 105 -17.92 -9.31 -5.47
N THR A 106 -16.77 -8.71 -5.77
CA THR A 106 -15.69 -9.35 -6.55
C THR A 106 -15.21 -10.64 -5.89
N VAL A 107 -14.94 -10.60 -4.58
CA VAL A 107 -14.50 -11.77 -3.81
C VAL A 107 -15.60 -12.85 -3.75
N GLN A 108 -16.87 -12.45 -3.59
CA GLN A 108 -17.99 -13.39 -3.60
C GLN A 108 -18.17 -14.09 -4.96
N LEU A 109 -18.02 -13.37 -6.08
CA LEU A 109 -18.09 -13.95 -7.42
C LEU A 109 -16.96 -14.97 -7.65
N LEU A 110 -15.73 -14.63 -7.28
CA LEU A 110 -14.57 -15.52 -7.38
C LEU A 110 -14.72 -16.75 -6.48
N SER A 111 -15.24 -16.58 -5.26
CA SER A 111 -15.45 -17.68 -4.31
C SER A 111 -16.61 -18.60 -4.74
N LYS A 112 -17.68 -18.05 -5.33
CA LYS A 112 -18.81 -18.82 -5.86
C LYS A 112 -18.40 -19.68 -7.05
N LYS A 113 -17.48 -19.19 -7.90
CA LYS A 113 -16.90 -19.97 -9.01
C LYS A 113 -16.08 -21.18 -8.53
N ASN A 114 -15.45 -21.08 -7.36
CA ASN A 114 -14.68 -22.18 -6.77
C ASN A 114 -15.58 -23.25 -6.11
N LYS A 115 -16.78 -22.88 -5.68
CA LYS A 115 -17.76 -23.79 -5.05
C LYS A 115 -18.56 -24.65 -6.05
N ASN A 116 -18.53 -24.32 -7.34
CA ASN A 116 -19.20 -25.08 -8.42
C ASN A 116 -18.24 -26.03 -9.16
N LYS A 117 -17.06 -26.30 -8.59
CA LYS A 117 -16.04 -27.20 -9.15
C LYS A 117 -15.63 -28.33 -8.19
N ASN A 118 -16.40 -28.54 -7.11
CA ASN A 118 -16.32 -29.72 -6.23
C ASN A 118 -17.66 -30.45 -6.25
#